data_AF-A0A2S8WVZ5-F1
#
_entry.id   AF-A0A2S8WVZ5-F1
#
_cell.length_a   1.000
_cell.length_b   1.000
_cell.length_c   1.000
_cell.angle_alpha   90.00
_cell.angle_beta   90.00
_cell.angle_gamma   90.00
#
_symmetry.space_group_name_H-M   'P 1'
#
loop_
_entity.id
_entity.type
_entity.pdbx_description
1 polymer ?
#
loop_
_entity_poly.entity_id
_entity_poly.type
_entity_poly.pdbx_seq_one_letter_code
_entity_poly.pdbx_strand_id
1 'polypeptide(L)'
;MYIVTNRIDVPSERAQAFEERFIGNMRNNLPKVTGLARATLDRPVDAGTPYKVTMEFVAESDFEAWKTSDAFRASHARPAATETPAAADSSAPVDTRSVTGIERHVRVETYTAPNA
;
A
#
# COMPACT_ATOMS: atom_id res chain seq x y z
N MET A 1 11.28 -15.14 3.56
CA MET A 1 10.59 -14.18 2.68
C MET A 1 9.11 -14.24 3.00
N TYR A 2 8.51 -13.10 3.32
CA TYR A 2 7.10 -12.92 3.65
C TYR A 2 6.54 -11.78 2.79
N ILE A 3 5.44 -12.04 2.08
CA ILE A 3 4.91 -11.10 1.09
C ILE A 3 3.51 -10.69 1.49
N VAL A 4 3.30 -9.38 1.55
CA VAL A 4 1.97 -8.79 1.77
C VAL A 4 1.58 -7.97 0.56
N THR A 5 0.30 -8.05 0.18
CA THR A 5 -0.26 -7.24 -0.90
C THR A 5 -1.47 -6.49 -0.38
N ASN A 6 -1.39 -5.16 -0.35
CA ASN A 6 -2.53 -4.31 -0.06
C ASN A 6 -3.24 -3.92 -1.36
N ARG A 7 -4.58 -3.95 -1.33
CA ARG A 7 -5.45 -3.49 -2.42
C ARG A 7 -6.07 -2.16 -2.01
N ILE A 8 -5.90 -1.13 -2.84
CA ILE A 8 -6.35 0.22 -2.53
C ILE A 8 -7.26 0.72 -3.65
N ASP A 9 -8.54 0.88 -3.33
CA ASP A 9 -9.50 1.52 -4.21
C ASP A 9 -9.27 3.04 -4.23
N VAL A 10 -9.01 3.56 -5.42
CA VAL A 10 -8.76 4.98 -5.65
C VAL A 10 -9.69 5.45 -6.77
N PRO A 11 -10.57 6.44 -6.51
CA PRO A 11 -11.36 7.06 -7.56
C PRO A 11 -10.47 7.61 -8.68
N SER A 12 -10.87 7.45 -9.94
CA SER A 12 -10.06 7.83 -11.10
C SER A 12 -9.67 9.30 -11.09
N GLU A 13 -10.51 10.17 -10.54
CA GLU A 13 -10.27 11.61 -10.43
C GLU A 13 -9.14 11.95 -9.44
N ARG A 14 -8.80 11.00 -8.55
CA ARG A 14 -7.77 11.15 -7.52
C ARG A 14 -6.52 10.30 -7.79
N ALA A 15 -6.51 9.50 -8.86
CA ALA A 15 -5.44 8.57 -9.19
C ALA A 15 -4.05 9.23 -9.23
N GLN A 16 -3.91 10.33 -9.97
CA GLN A 16 -2.63 11.04 -10.11
C GLN A 16 -2.14 11.61 -8.77
N ALA A 17 -3.03 12.29 -8.03
CA ALA A 17 -2.69 12.88 -6.74
C ALA A 17 -2.38 11.80 -5.68
N PHE A 18 -3.05 10.65 -5.75
CA PHE A 18 -2.75 9.50 -4.91
C PHE A 18 -1.34 8.99 -5.17
N GLU A 19 -0.98 8.76 -6.44
CA GLU A 19 0.34 8.24 -6.80
C GLU A 19 1.47 9.15 -6.35
N GLU A 20 1.37 10.46 -6.63
CA GLU A 20 2.41 11.41 -6.23
C GLU A 20 2.65 11.39 -4.71
N ARG A 21 1.56 11.42 -3.92
CA ARG A 21 1.63 11.37 -2.46
C ARG A 21 2.16 10.02 -1.97
N PHE A 22 1.68 8.92 -2.54
CA PHE A 22 2.06 7.58 -2.12
C PHE A 22 3.53 7.30 -2.42
N ILE A 23 4.02 7.68 -3.60
CA ILE A 23 5.43 7.58 -4.00
C ILE A 23 6.30 8.43 -3.08
N GLY A 24 5.91 9.68 -2.79
CA GLY A 24 6.60 10.53 -1.83
C GLY A 24 6.69 9.87 -0.44
N ASN A 25 5.60 9.27 0.02
CA ASN A 25 5.58 8.55 1.29
C ASN A 25 6.50 7.31 1.27
N MET A 26 6.49 6.53 0.18
CA MET A 26 7.33 5.36 0.01
C MET A 26 8.81 5.73 0.13
N ARG A 27 9.26 6.73 -0.64
CA ARG A 27 10.66 7.15 -0.67
C ARG A 27 11.17 7.67 0.68
N ASN A 28 10.31 8.31 1.47
CA ASN A 28 10.69 8.92 2.74
C ASN A 28 10.63 7.96 3.95
N ASN A 29 9.83 6.90 3.88
CA ASN A 29 9.54 6.04 5.04
C ASN A 29 10.05 4.61 4.88
N LEU A 30 9.99 4.02 3.69
CA LEU A 30 10.42 2.63 3.47
C LEU A 30 11.91 2.39 3.76
N PRO A 31 12.85 3.33 3.54
CA PRO A 31 14.24 3.17 3.96
C PRO A 31 14.44 2.91 5.45
N LYS A 32 13.45 3.22 6.29
CA LYS A 32 13.49 3.08 7.75
C LYS A 32 12.84 1.80 8.25
N VAL A 33 12.29 0.98 7.34
CA VAL A 33 11.57 -0.25 7.70
C VAL A 33 12.56 -1.41 7.78
N THR A 34 12.86 -1.84 9.00
CA THR A 34 13.70 -3.02 9.23
C THR A 34 13.07 -4.26 8.58
N GLY A 35 13.90 -5.06 7.91
CA GLY A 35 13.49 -6.32 7.30
C GLY A 35 12.71 -6.17 5.99
N LEU A 36 12.43 -4.96 5.50
CA LEU A 36 11.84 -4.74 4.18
C LEU A 36 12.90 -4.88 3.08
N ALA A 37 12.73 -5.87 2.21
CA ALA A 37 13.60 -6.11 1.06
C ALA A 37 13.17 -5.28 -0.16
N ARG A 38 11.86 -5.27 -0.46
CA ARG A 38 11.32 -4.60 -1.64
C ARG A 38 9.88 -4.14 -1.42
N ALA A 39 9.50 -3.04 -2.04
CA ALA A 39 8.11 -2.62 -2.14
C ALA A 39 7.79 -2.06 -3.52
N THR A 40 6.59 -2.33 -4.03
CA THR A 40 6.15 -1.88 -5.35
C THR A 40 4.77 -1.25 -5.26
N LEU A 41 4.56 -0.18 -6.02
CA LEU A 41 3.25 0.36 -6.31
C LEU A 41 2.91 0.03 -7.76
N ASP A 42 1.78 -0.64 -7.94
CA ASP A 42 1.30 -1.14 -9.22
C ASP A 42 -0.07 -0.52 -9.53
N ARG A 43 -0.15 0.28 -10.60
CA ARG A 43 -1.36 0.96 -11.08
C ARG A 43 -2.24 0.00 -11.88
N PRO A 44 -3.55 -0.06 -11.64
CA PRO A 44 -4.47 -0.87 -12.44
C PRO A 44 -4.53 -0.36 -13.89
N VAL A 45 -4.63 -1.28 -14.86
CA VAL A 45 -4.90 -0.94 -16.27
C VAL A 45 -6.40 -0.81 -16.52
N ASP A 46 -7.18 -1.70 -15.91
CA ASP A 46 -8.62 -1.79 -16.11
C ASP A 46 -9.36 -0.93 -15.08
N ALA A 47 -10.37 -0.18 -15.53
CA ALA A 47 -11.21 0.63 -14.66
C ALA A 47 -11.94 -0.23 -13.61
N GLY A 48 -12.08 0.30 -12.39
CA GLY A 48 -12.70 -0.42 -11.28
C GLY A 48 -11.83 -1.50 -10.63
N THR A 49 -10.56 -1.65 -11.06
CA THR A 49 -9.57 -2.50 -10.40
C THR A 49 -8.76 -1.66 -9.39
N PRO A 50 -8.47 -2.17 -8.18
CA PRO A 50 -7.69 -1.43 -7.20
C PRO A 50 -6.19 -1.38 -7.57
N TYR A 51 -5.50 -0.37 -7.02
CA TYR A 51 -4.05 -0.36 -6.95
C TYR A 51 -3.55 -1.51 -6.09
N LYS A 52 -2.35 -2.01 -6.41
CA LYS A 52 -1.65 -3.00 -5.58
C LYS A 52 -0.39 -2.40 -5.01
N VAL A 53 -0.22 -2.59 -3.71
CA VAL A 53 1.05 -2.33 -3.02
C VAL A 53 1.57 -3.66 -2.55
N THR A 54 2.68 -4.13 -3.13
CA THR A 54 3.32 -5.37 -2.71
C THR A 54 4.53 -5.04 -1.87
N MET A 55 4.66 -5.66 -0.70
CA MET A 55 5.82 -5.51 0.18
C MET A 55 6.40 -6.87 0.50
N GLU A 56 7.72 -6.97 0.38
CA GLU A 56 8.51 -8.19 0.57
C GLU A 56 9.40 -8.01 1.78
N PHE A 57 9.12 -8.75 2.83
CA PHE A 57 9.85 -8.78 4.08
C PHE A 57 10.73 -10.02 4.18
N VAL A 58 11.84 -9.94 4.91
CA VAL A 58 12.71 -11.10 5.17
C VAL A 58 11.94 -12.16 5.97
N ALA A 59 11.23 -11.75 7.02
CA ALA A 59 10.38 -12.63 7.84
C ALA A 59 9.01 -12.00 8.16
N GLU A 60 8.06 -12.85 8.57
CA GLU A 60 6.73 -12.40 9.06
C GLU A 60 6.84 -11.48 10.29
N SER A 61 7.79 -11.76 11.17
CA SER A 61 8.05 -10.94 12.37
C SER A 61 8.43 -9.50 12.03
N ASP A 62 9.13 -9.27 10.92
CA ASP A 62 9.50 -7.93 10.47
C ASP A 62 8.27 -7.15 10.02
N PHE A 63 7.34 -7.82 9.33
CA PHE A 63 6.06 -7.23 8.94
C PHE A 63 5.22 -6.88 10.18
N GLU A 64 5.07 -7.79 11.14
CA GLU A 64 4.27 -7.52 12.35
C GLU A 64 4.90 -6.41 13.22
N ALA A 65 6.23 -6.35 13.31
CA ALA A 65 6.92 -5.26 13.99
C ALA A 65 6.71 -3.91 13.28
N TRP A 66 6.78 -3.89 11.95
CA TRP A 66 6.51 -2.68 11.18
C TRP A 66 5.06 -2.22 11.33
N LYS A 67 4.08 -3.12 11.18
CA LYS A 67 2.64 -2.83 11.29
C LYS A 67 2.23 -2.23 12.63
N THR A 68 2.94 -2.57 13.70
CA THR A 68 2.70 -2.03 15.05
C THR A 68 3.50 -0.76 15.36
N SER A 69 4.41 -0.34 14.46
CA SER A 69 5.30 0.82 14.63
C SER A 69 4.61 2.17 14.40
N ASP A 70 5.22 3.23 14.95
CA ASP A 70 4.77 4.60 14.71
C ASP A 70 4.98 5.05 13.26
N ALA A 71 5.95 4.47 12.54
CA ALA A 71 6.16 4.75 11.11
C ALA A 71 4.98 4.27 10.26
N PHE A 72 4.42 3.10 10.60
CA PHE A 72 3.20 2.59 9.97
C PHE A 72 2.01 3.49 10.30
N ARG A 73 1.83 3.87 11.56
CA ARG A 73 0.75 4.78 11.98
C ARG A 73 0.84 6.13 11.30
N ALA A 74 2.02 6.72 11.20
CA ALA A 74 2.23 8.00 10.52
C ALA A 74 1.93 7.93 9.02
N SER A 75 2.31 6.83 8.36
CA SER A 75 2.03 6.60 6.93
C SER A 75 0.54 6.36 6.63
N HIS A 76 -0.23 5.91 7.64
CA HIS A 76 -1.67 5.67 7.54
C HIS A 76 -2.51 6.70 8.30
N ALA A 77 -1.87 7.70 8.90
CA ALA A 77 -2.55 8.78 9.58
C ALA A 77 -3.31 9.59 8.53
N ARG A 78 -4.63 9.65 8.65
CA ARG A 78 -5.43 10.55 7.83
C ARG A 78 -5.00 11.99 8.19
N PRO A 79 -4.69 12.87 7.21
CA PRO A 79 -4.63 14.29 7.51
C PRO A 79 -5.95 14.70 8.15
N ALA A 80 -5.90 15.47 9.24
CA ALA A 80 -7.06 15.88 10.01
C ALA A 80 -8.16 16.36 9.06
N ALA A 81 -9.27 15.62 9.02
CA ALA A 81 -10.37 15.91 8.14
C ALA A 81 -11.06 17.19 8.61
N THR A 82 -11.06 18.22 7.78
CA THR A 82 -12.20 19.13 7.76
C THR A 82 -13.39 18.33 7.24
N GLU A 83 -14.14 17.79 8.21
CA GLU A 83 -15.54 17.38 8.20
C GLU A 83 -16.10 16.72 6.92
N THR A 84 -16.19 15.39 6.96
CA THR A 84 -17.41 14.59 6.70
C THR A 84 -17.12 13.16 7.18
N PRO A 85 -17.99 12.51 8.00
CA PRO A 85 -17.66 11.26 8.64
C PRO A 85 -17.82 10.08 7.66
N ALA A 86 -16.72 9.67 7.02
CA ALA A 86 -16.60 8.32 6.49
C ALA A 86 -15.96 7.44 7.57
N ALA A 87 -16.85 6.76 8.31
CA ALA A 87 -16.53 5.80 9.35
C ALA A 87 -15.38 4.88 8.90
N ALA A 88 -14.26 4.97 9.62
CA ALA A 88 -13.22 3.96 9.57
C ALA A 88 -13.65 2.82 10.49
N ASP A 89 -14.50 1.94 9.97
CA ASP A 89 -14.63 0.60 10.53
C ASP A 89 -13.49 -0.23 9.95
N SER A 90 -12.55 -0.64 10.81
CA SER A 90 -11.45 -1.55 10.46
C SER A 90 -11.92 -3.00 10.32
N SER A 91 -13.11 -3.18 9.76
CA SER A 91 -13.59 -4.43 9.19
C SER A 91 -13.65 -4.20 7.68
N ALA A 92 -12.48 -4.20 7.03
CA ALA A 92 -12.46 -4.25 5.57
C ALA A 92 -13.32 -5.46 5.18
N PRO A 93 -14.43 -5.30 4.41
CA PRO A 93 -15.16 -6.45 3.93
C PRO A 93 -14.14 -7.30 3.18
N VAL A 94 -14.02 -8.57 3.55
CA VAL A 94 -13.34 -9.54 2.70
C VAL A 94 -14.04 -9.41 1.36
N ASP A 95 -13.36 -8.85 0.35
CA ASP A 95 -13.89 -8.75 -1.00
C ASP A 95 -14.04 -10.20 -1.47
N THR A 96 -15.24 -10.75 -1.33
CA THR A 96 -15.59 -12.13 -1.68
C THR A 96 -15.80 -12.30 -3.17
N ARG A 97 -15.43 -11.30 -3.99
CA ARG A 97 -15.49 -11.44 -5.44
C ARG A 97 -14.44 -12.47 -5.82
N SER A 98 -14.88 -13.59 -6.39
CA SER A 98 -14.00 -14.56 -7.02
C SER A 98 -13.08 -13.84 -7.99
N VAL A 99 -11.78 -13.78 -7.69
CA VAL A 99 -10.74 -13.22 -8.56
C VAL A 99 -10.37 -14.24 -9.66
N THR A 100 -11.37 -14.91 -10.23
CA THR A 100 -11.20 -15.73 -11.43
C THR A 100 -11.03 -14.79 -12.62
N GLY A 101 -9.81 -14.31 -12.84
CA GLY A 101 -9.45 -13.39 -13.94
C GLY A 101 -8.00 -12.92 -13.86
N ILE A 102 -7.46 -12.47 -15.00
CA ILE A 102 -6.14 -11.85 -15.07
C ILE A 102 -6.29 -10.37 -14.69
N GLU A 103 -5.68 -9.96 -13.58
CA GLU A 103 -5.56 -8.54 -13.24
C GLU A 103 -4.32 -7.95 -13.90
N ARG A 104 -4.49 -6.82 -14.58
CA ARG A 104 -3.42 -6.16 -15.32
C ARG A 104 -3.00 -4.89 -14.58
N HIS A 105 -1.71 -4.77 -14.31
CA HIS A 105 -1.14 -3.62 -13.64
C HIS A 105 0.15 -3.14 -14.32
N VAL A 106 0.44 -1.84 -14.20
CA VAL A 106 1.72 -1.22 -14.59
C VAL A 106 2.45 -0.79 -13.33
N ARG A 107 3.73 -1.18 -13.21
CA ARG A 107 4.58 -0.75 -12.09
C ARG A 107 4.91 0.73 -12.21
N VAL A 108 4.52 1.51 -11.21
CA VAL A 108 4.78 2.97 -11.19
C VAL A 108 5.92 3.35 -10.26
N GLU A 109 6.21 2.55 -9.22
CA GLU A 109 7.33 2.79 -8.31
C GLU A 109 7.88 1.46 -7.78
N THR A 110 9.19 1.43 -7.53
CA THR A 110 9.87 0.35 -6.81
C THR A 110 10.84 0.92 -5.80
N TYR A 111 10.69 0.50 -4.56
CA TYR A 111 11.73 0.63 -3.53
C TYR A 111 12.44 -0.72 -3.39
N THR A 112 13.76 -0.73 -3.42
CA THR A 112 14.59 -1.89 -3.09
C THR A 112 15.57 -1.46 -2.01
N ALA A 113 15.66 -2.21 -0.92
CA ALA A 113 16.62 -1.89 0.13
C ALA A 113 18.05 -2.10 -0.39
N PRO A 114 19.02 -1.27 0.03
CA PRO A 114 20.37 -1.28 -0.54
C PRO A 114 21.16 -2.57 -0.28
N ASN A 115 20.73 -3.41 0.66
CA ASN A 115 21.39 -4.66 1.04
C ASN A 115 20.43 -5.88 1.01
N ALA A 116 19.34 -5.79 0.23
CA ALA A 116 18.37 -6.88 0.09
C ALA A 116 18.77 -7.92 -0.95
#